data_AF-A0A1H2AMQ3-F1
#
_entry.id   AF-A0A1H2AMQ3-F1
#
_cell.length_a   1.000
_cell.length_b   1.000
_cell.length_c   1.000
_cell.angle_alpha   90.00
_cell.angle_beta   90.00
_cell.angle_gamma   90.00
#
_symmetry.space_group_name_H-M   'P 1'
#
loop_
_entity.id
_entity.type
_entity.pdbx_description
1 polymer ?
#
loop_
_entity_poly.entity_id
_entity_poly.type
_entity_poly.pdbx_seq_one_letter_code
_entity_poly.pdbx_strand_id
1 'polypeptide(L)'
;MLAKNDDAGQPDLLTPAISVTMHYIGVGGIRMSHIHEHKEDLLNRVRRIAGQVQAVERALESDAECAKTLHLVAAIRGAVNGLMDQFIDAHAREHVARPGLSDEARAEGVEDLLQAIRRYSK
;
A
#
# COMPACT_ATOMS: atom_id res chain seq x y z
N MET A 1 -47.42 1.39 -44.64
CA MET A 1 -47.88 2.23 -43.52
C MET A 1 -46.79 2.13 -42.45
N LEU A 2 -45.97 3.20 -42.34
CA LEU A 2 -45.08 3.60 -41.23
C LEU A 2 -44.03 2.54 -40.77
N ALA A 3 -42.74 2.57 -41.16
CA ALA A 3 -41.70 3.59 -40.97
C ALA A 3 -41.51 4.04 -39.51
N LYS A 4 -40.35 3.69 -38.91
CA LYS A 4 -39.44 4.60 -38.18
C LYS A 4 -38.02 4.03 -38.14
N ASN A 5 -37.09 4.76 -38.75
CA ASN A 5 -35.65 4.80 -38.44
C ASN A 5 -35.44 5.66 -37.17
N ASP A 6 -34.20 5.71 -36.68
CA ASP A 6 -33.48 6.78 -35.93
C ASP A 6 -32.50 6.06 -34.96
N ASP A 7 -31.24 5.79 -35.30
CA ASP A 7 -30.06 6.65 -35.55
C ASP A 7 -29.26 7.06 -34.28
N ALA A 8 -27.95 6.99 -34.45
CA ALA A 8 -26.84 7.67 -33.79
C ALA A 8 -26.56 7.47 -32.28
N GLY A 9 -25.33 7.04 -31.99
CA GLY A 9 -24.73 7.19 -30.66
C GLY A 9 -23.43 6.43 -30.45
N GLN A 10 -22.45 6.56 -31.35
CA GLN A 10 -21.05 6.24 -31.03
C GLN A 10 -20.63 6.98 -29.76
N PRO A 11 -20.05 6.33 -28.74
CA PRO A 11 -19.27 7.04 -27.75
C PRO A 11 -17.88 7.35 -28.33
N ASP A 12 -17.67 8.65 -28.48
CA ASP A 12 -16.48 9.36 -28.94
C ASP A 12 -15.21 8.90 -28.18
N LEU A 13 -14.26 8.29 -28.90
CA LEU A 13 -12.93 7.93 -28.40
C LEU A 13 -11.94 9.04 -28.78
N LEU A 14 -11.99 10.15 -28.05
CA LEU A 14 -10.92 11.14 -27.97
C LEU A 14 -10.44 11.25 -26.52
N THR A 15 -9.46 10.40 -26.19
CA THR A 15 -8.47 10.55 -25.11
C THR A 15 -7.82 11.95 -25.09
N PRO A 16 -7.31 12.48 -23.96
CA PRO A 16 -6.11 11.88 -23.34
C PRO A 16 -5.89 12.00 -21.83
N ALA A 17 -4.97 11.14 -21.38
CA ALA A 17 -4.19 11.18 -20.14
C ALA A 17 -5.01 10.98 -18.85
N ILE A 18 -4.85 9.90 -18.08
CA ILE A 18 -3.61 9.28 -17.64
C ILE A 18 -3.89 7.77 -17.52
N SER A 19 -3.27 6.97 -18.39
CA SER A 19 -3.14 5.53 -18.17
C SER A 19 -2.16 5.34 -17.01
N VAL A 20 -2.65 5.29 -15.77
CA VAL A 20 -1.89 4.68 -14.70
C VAL A 20 -1.88 3.20 -15.04
N THR A 21 -0.83 2.79 -15.76
CA THR A 21 -0.53 1.39 -15.96
C THR A 21 -0.25 0.81 -14.59
N MET A 22 -1.29 0.25 -13.98
CA MET A 22 -1.26 -0.56 -12.79
C MET A 22 -0.49 -1.84 -13.13
N HIS A 23 0.84 -1.73 -13.24
CA HIS A 23 1.77 -2.86 -13.23
C HIS A 23 1.71 -3.46 -11.83
N TYR A 24 0.65 -4.24 -11.54
CA TYR A 24 0.72 -5.31 -10.56
C TYR A 24 1.66 -6.36 -11.14
N ILE A 25 2.96 -6.11 -11.01
CA ILE A 25 3.98 -7.15 -11.16
C ILE A 25 3.61 -8.19 -10.10
N GLY A 26 3.33 -9.40 -10.56
CA GLY A 26 2.93 -10.52 -9.71
C GLY A 26 3.93 -10.73 -8.59
N VAL A 27 3.53 -10.37 -7.38
CA VAL A 27 4.20 -10.78 -6.16
C VAL A 27 3.73 -12.20 -5.90
N GLY A 28 4.65 -13.16 -6.03
CA GLY A 28 4.46 -14.52 -5.54
C GLY A 28 3.90 -14.43 -4.13
N GLY A 29 2.75 -15.08 -3.90
CA GLY A 29 1.94 -14.86 -2.71
C GLY A 29 2.74 -15.11 -1.44
N ILE A 30 3.21 -14.02 -0.80
CA ILE A 30 3.76 -14.03 0.54
C ILE A 30 2.64 -14.58 1.44
N ARG A 31 2.75 -15.83 1.85
CA ARG A 31 1.86 -16.38 2.88
C ARG A 31 2.17 -15.65 4.17
N MET A 32 1.35 -14.65 4.49
CA MET A 32 1.32 -13.86 5.73
C MET A 32 1.00 -14.71 6.99
N SER A 33 1.17 -16.04 6.94
CA SER A 33 0.77 -16.97 7.99
C SER A 33 1.46 -16.73 9.35
N HIS A 34 2.59 -16.03 9.35
CA HIS A 34 3.42 -15.70 10.53
C HIS A 34 3.04 -14.35 11.19
N ILE A 35 2.18 -13.55 10.55
CA ILE A 35 1.65 -12.29 11.12
C ILE A 35 0.52 -12.57 12.15
N HIS A 36 0.16 -13.83 12.36
CA HIS A 36 -0.98 -14.22 13.19
C HIS A 36 -0.84 -13.86 14.67
N GLU A 37 0.37 -13.92 15.26
CA GLU A 37 0.57 -13.67 16.70
C GLU A 37 0.41 -12.19 17.09
N HIS A 38 0.59 -11.27 16.14
CA HIS A 38 0.48 -9.82 16.36
C HIS A 38 -0.55 -9.16 15.42
N LYS A 39 -1.44 -9.96 14.83
CA LYS A 39 -2.39 -9.48 13.81
C LYS A 39 -3.26 -8.33 14.32
N GLU A 40 -3.80 -8.46 15.53
CA GLU A 40 -4.66 -7.43 16.12
C GLU A 40 -3.90 -6.12 16.37
N ASP A 41 -2.66 -6.19 16.85
CA ASP A 41 -1.84 -5.00 17.08
C ASP A 41 -1.50 -4.27 15.78
N LEU A 42 -1.17 -5.02 14.73
CA LEU A 42 -0.90 -4.49 13.39
C LEU A 42 -2.18 -3.87 12.79
N LEU A 43 -3.32 -4.53 12.92
CA LEU A 43 -4.61 -3.98 12.51
C LEU A 43 -4.94 -2.70 13.26
N ASN A 44 -4.68 -2.64 14.56
CA ASN A 44 -4.89 -1.44 15.37
C ASN A 44 -3.97 -0.29 14.97
N ARG A 45 -2.74 -0.57 14.52
CA ARG A 45 -1.85 0.45 13.93
C ARG A 45 -2.39 0.96 12.60
N VAL A 46 -2.81 0.06 11.71
CA VAL A 46 -3.40 0.43 10.41
C VAL A 46 -4.65 1.28 10.60
N ARG A 47 -5.55 0.90 11.51
CA ARG A 47 -6.75 1.69 11.86
C ARG A 47 -6.41 3.08 12.37
N ARG A 48 -5.37 3.21 13.22
CA ARG A 48 -4.88 4.52 13.70
C ARG A 48 -4.35 5.38 12.56
N ILE A 49 -3.53 4.82 11.66
CA ILE A 49 -3.02 5.52 10.47
C ILE A 49 -4.18 6.00 9.60
N ALA A 50 -5.18 5.15 9.34
CA ALA A 50 -6.36 5.52 8.57
C ALA A 50 -7.13 6.69 9.21
N GLY A 51 -7.30 6.69 10.54
CA GLY A 51 -7.90 7.81 11.27
C GLY A 51 -7.11 9.12 11.16
N GLN A 52 -5.77 9.05 11.12
CA GLN A 52 -4.91 10.21 10.89
C GLN A 52 -5.06 10.74 9.46
N VAL A 53 -5.14 9.86 8.45
CA VAL A 53 -5.38 10.26 7.05
C VAL A 53 -6.73 10.95 6.91
N GLN A 54 -7.79 10.41 7.51
CA GLN A 54 -9.11 11.06 7.54
C GLN A 54 -9.07 12.42 8.27
N ALA A 55 -8.17 12.60 9.25
CA ALA A 55 -8.00 13.90 9.90
C ALA A 55 -7.36 14.93 8.98
N VAL A 56 -6.44 14.52 8.10
CA VAL A 56 -5.87 15.39 7.06
C VAL A 56 -6.93 15.78 6.04
N GLU A 57 -7.77 14.84 5.59
CA GLU A 57 -8.89 15.12 4.68
C GLU A 57 -9.82 16.20 5.26
N ARG A 58 -10.30 16.02 6.51
CA ARG A 58 -11.13 17.03 7.19
C ARG A 58 -10.42 18.38 7.35
N ALA A 59 -9.12 18.37 7.59
CA ALA A 59 -8.33 19.60 7.71
C ALA A 59 -8.28 20.38 6.38
N LEU A 60 -8.25 19.69 5.25
CA LEU A 60 -8.32 20.29 3.92
C LEU A 60 -9.72 20.81 3.59
N GLU A 61 -10.78 20.08 4.00
CA GLU A 61 -12.17 20.52 3.78
C GLU A 61 -12.57 21.74 4.62
N SER A 62 -11.92 21.94 5.76
CA SER A 62 -12.25 22.99 6.73
C SER A 62 -11.31 24.20 6.71
N ASP A 63 -10.45 24.33 5.68
CA ASP A 63 -9.41 25.36 5.57
C ASP A 63 -8.58 25.50 6.87
N ALA A 64 -8.21 24.36 7.47
CA ALA A 64 -7.47 24.33 8.71
C ALA A 64 -6.06 24.92 8.56
N GLU A 65 -5.50 25.40 9.67
CA GLU A 65 -4.17 26.00 9.73
C GLU A 65 -3.09 25.06 9.16
N CYS A 66 -2.34 25.54 8.17
CA CYS A 66 -1.31 24.78 7.45
C CYS A 66 -0.30 24.10 8.40
N ALA A 67 0.10 24.77 9.49
CA ALA A 67 1.01 24.20 10.49
C ALA A 67 0.44 22.95 11.19
N LYS A 68 -0.87 22.92 11.47
CA LYS A 68 -1.53 21.75 12.08
C LYS A 68 -1.61 20.59 11.10
N THR A 69 -1.96 20.86 9.85
CA THR A 69 -1.98 19.85 8.78
C THR A 69 -0.59 19.27 8.54
N LEU A 70 0.46 20.09 8.57
CA LEU A 70 1.85 19.65 8.45
C LEU A 70 2.25 18.68 9.57
N HIS A 71 1.88 18.96 10.82
CA HIS A 71 2.14 18.05 11.93
C HIS A 71 1.40 16.71 11.80
N LEU A 72 0.16 16.72 11.28
CA LEU A 72 -0.61 15.50 11.02
C LEU A 72 0.08 14.64 9.96
N VAL A 73 0.52 15.23 8.85
CA VAL A 73 1.24 14.50 7.79
C VAL A 73 2.57 13.95 8.31
N ALA A 74 3.32 14.71 9.11
CA ALA A 74 4.55 14.23 9.73
C ALA A 74 4.31 13.03 10.67
N ALA A 75 3.23 13.08 11.46
CA ALA A 75 2.83 11.99 12.34
C ALA A 75 2.44 10.72 11.54
N ILE A 76 1.72 10.87 10.43
CA ILE A 76 1.38 9.75 9.52
C ILE A 76 2.65 9.11 8.98
N ARG A 77 3.61 9.92 8.49
CA ARG A 77 4.90 9.41 7.99
C ARG A 77 5.61 8.58 9.06
N GLY A 78 5.71 9.09 10.29
CA GLY A 78 6.31 8.35 11.40
C GLY A 78 5.58 7.04 11.72
N ALA A 79 4.24 7.04 11.71
CA ALA A 79 3.43 5.86 11.98
C ALA A 79 3.58 4.78 10.89
N VAL A 80 3.62 5.18 9.62
CA VAL A 80 3.85 4.27 8.47
C VAL A 80 5.26 3.68 8.54
N ASN A 81 6.27 4.48 8.83
CA ASN A 81 7.65 4.00 9.00
C ASN A 81 7.75 2.95 10.11
N GLY A 82 7.17 3.24 11.29
CA GLY A 82 7.16 2.26 12.39
C GLY A 82 6.34 1.00 12.10
N LEU A 83 5.34 1.06 11.21
CA LEU A 83 4.64 -0.12 10.73
C LEU A 83 5.53 -0.93 9.78
N MET A 84 6.25 -0.27 8.86
CA MET A 84 7.18 -0.91 7.93
C MET A 84 8.30 -1.66 8.67
N ASP A 85 8.88 -1.05 9.71
CA ASP A 85 9.94 -1.67 10.52
C ASP A 85 9.51 -3.03 11.11
N GLN A 86 8.25 -3.15 11.54
CA GLN A 86 7.70 -4.41 12.05
C GLN A 86 7.58 -5.48 10.96
N PHE A 87 7.17 -5.10 9.74
CA PHE A 87 7.11 -6.04 8.62
C PHE A 87 8.50 -6.51 8.19
N ILE A 88 9.48 -5.61 8.16
CA ILE A 88 10.87 -5.92 7.87
C ILE A 88 11.42 -6.93 8.88
N ASP A 89 11.25 -6.69 10.18
CA ASP A 89 11.72 -7.60 11.23
C ASP A 89 11.04 -8.98 11.14
N ALA A 90 9.71 -9.01 11.00
CA ALA A 90 8.96 -10.26 10.88
C ALA A 90 9.39 -11.07 9.65
N HIS A 91 9.53 -10.44 8.48
CA HIS A 91 9.95 -11.10 7.26
C HIS A 91 11.39 -11.61 7.36
N ALA A 92 12.31 -10.80 7.89
CA ALA A 92 13.69 -11.18 8.08
C ALA A 92 13.82 -12.40 9.01
N ARG A 93 13.04 -12.47 10.09
CA ARG A 93 13.05 -13.63 11.01
C ARG A 93 12.56 -14.90 10.33
N GLU A 94 11.44 -14.81 9.62
CA GLU A 94 10.74 -16.01 9.11
C GLU A 94 11.34 -16.57 7.81
N HIS A 95 11.68 -15.69 6.87
CA HIS A 95 12.10 -16.09 5.51
C HIS A 95 13.58 -15.96 5.26
N VAL A 96 14.32 -15.26 6.13
CA VAL A 96 15.77 -15.07 5.97
C VAL A 96 16.57 -15.76 7.06
N ALA A 97 16.20 -15.62 8.34
CA ALA A 97 16.99 -16.10 9.46
C ALA A 97 16.51 -17.45 10.01
N ARG A 98 15.30 -17.91 9.65
CA ARG A 98 14.71 -19.12 10.23
C ARG A 98 15.58 -20.36 9.95
N PRO A 99 15.89 -21.17 10.98
CA PRO A 99 16.56 -22.45 10.80
C PRO A 99 15.70 -23.42 9.97
N GLY A 100 16.34 -24.25 9.15
CA GLY A 100 15.66 -25.29 8.37
C GLY A 100 15.03 -24.82 7.05
N LEU A 101 15.20 -23.55 6.66
CA LEU A 101 14.92 -23.11 5.29
C LEU A 101 15.91 -23.73 4.30
N SER A 102 15.42 -24.12 3.12
CA SER A 102 16.28 -24.46 1.98
C SER A 102 17.04 -23.22 1.50
N ASP A 103 18.12 -23.42 0.77
CA ASP A 103 18.93 -22.33 0.23
C ASP A 103 18.13 -21.50 -0.77
N GLU A 104 17.27 -22.14 -1.57
CA GLU A 104 16.39 -21.46 -2.53
C GLU A 104 15.36 -20.58 -1.82
N ALA A 105 14.68 -21.11 -0.79
CA ALA A 105 13.68 -20.37 -0.02
C ALA A 105 14.31 -19.18 0.71
N ARG A 106 15.53 -19.35 1.24
CA ARG A 106 16.28 -18.27 1.88
C ARG A 106 16.68 -17.19 0.89
N ALA A 107 17.15 -17.58 -0.30
CA ALA A 107 17.52 -16.63 -1.35
C ALA A 107 16.33 -15.79 -1.82
N GLU A 108 15.15 -16.41 -1.99
CA GLU A 108 13.91 -15.71 -2.29
C GLU A 108 13.54 -14.70 -1.19
N GLY A 109 13.55 -15.14 0.08
CA GLY A 109 13.27 -14.27 1.22
C GLY A 109 14.21 -13.06 1.31
N VAL A 110 15.49 -13.24 0.97
CA VAL A 110 16.48 -12.14 0.91
C VAL A 110 16.16 -11.17 -0.22
N GLU A 111 15.84 -11.66 -1.42
CA GLU A 111 15.55 -10.79 -2.56
C GLU A 111 14.29 -9.95 -2.29
N ASP A 112 13.24 -10.55 -1.74
CA ASP A 112 12.03 -9.84 -1.33
C ASP A 112 12.34 -8.72 -0.32
N LEU A 113 13.16 -9.04 0.69
CA LEU A 113 13.55 -8.07 1.73
C LEU A 113 14.35 -6.91 1.14
N LEU A 114 15.32 -7.20 0.27
CA LEU A 114 16.10 -6.18 -0.43
C LEU A 114 15.23 -5.32 -1.34
N GLN A 115 14.25 -5.93 -2.01
CA GLN A 115 13.30 -5.22 -2.86
C GLN A 115 12.43 -4.24 -2.04
N ALA A 116 11.97 -4.66 -0.87
CA ALA A 116 11.21 -3.82 0.06
C ALA A 116 12.06 -2.65 0.58
N ILE A 117 13.28 -2.92 1.05
CA ILE A 117 14.20 -1.88 1.57
C ILE A 117 14.55 -0.85 0.49
N ARG A 118 14.83 -1.29 -0.75
CA ARG A 118 15.14 -0.37 -1.87
C ARG A 118 13.99 0.55 -2.23
N ARG A 119 12.73 0.14 -2.00
CA ARG A 119 11.56 1.01 -2.20
C ARG A 119 11.32 1.97 -1.03
N TYR A 120 11.55 1.50 0.19
CA TYR A 120 11.34 2.28 1.40
C TYR A 120 12.43 3.32 1.66
N SER A 121 13.68 3.05 1.28
CA SER A 121 14.83 3.93 1.51
C SER A 121 14.97 5.08 0.49
N LYS A 122 14.08 5.16 -0.50
CA LYS A 122 14.04 6.27 -1.46
C LYS A 122 13.18 7.40 -0.93
#